data_AF-A0A925Q4A7-F1
#
_entry.id   AF-A0A925Q4A7-F1
#
_cell.length_a   1.000
_cell.length_b   1.000
_cell.length_c   1.000
_cell.angle_alpha   90.00
_cell.angle_beta   90.00
_cell.angle_gamma   90.00
#
_symmetry.space_group_name_H-M   'P 1'
#
loop_
_entity.id
_entity.type
_entity.pdbx_description
1 polymer ?
#
loop_
_entity_poly.entity_id
_entity_poly.type
_entity_poly.pdbx_seq_one_letter_code
_entity_poly.pdbx_strand_id
1 'polypeptide(L)'
;KLGRAATDTQFASYLMYPKVFLDYARDRTAFGDCAILPTPVFFYGMEPGDEVSVDIERGKTLIVRFVAMSEVRDDGTRQVFFELNGQPRSIVVTDRSQVAKRPPQRKMEAGNAKHVGAPMPGTIATVKAIVGQKVAKGDLLLTMEAMKMETSVRAEADGTVAEVLAKPGLQVDAKDLLVVLS
;
A
#
# COMPACT_ATOMS: atom_id res chain seq x y z
N LYS A 1 -15.04 15.93 -12.73
CA LYS A 1 -15.96 17.06 -13.03
C LYS A 1 -16.89 17.23 -11.83
N LEU A 2 -17.16 18.46 -11.36
CA LEU A 2 -17.84 18.71 -10.08
C LEU A 2 -19.35 18.35 -10.04
N GLY A 3 -19.99 18.05 -11.18
CA GLY A 3 -21.41 17.67 -11.25
C GLY A 3 -22.41 18.78 -10.88
N ARG A 4 -21.95 19.95 -10.44
CA ARG A 4 -22.73 21.15 -10.08
C ARG A 4 -21.96 22.43 -10.42
N ALA A 5 -22.64 23.58 -10.36
CA ALA A 5 -21.99 24.88 -10.45
C ALA A 5 -20.97 25.07 -9.31
N ALA A 6 -19.77 25.52 -9.67
CA ALA A 6 -18.73 25.87 -8.71
C ALA A 6 -19.00 27.28 -8.17
N THR A 7 -18.80 27.47 -6.87
CA THR A 7 -18.76 28.83 -6.28
C THR A 7 -17.48 29.54 -6.69
N ASP A 8 -17.45 30.87 -6.59
CA ASP A 8 -16.25 31.67 -6.91
C ASP A 8 -15.03 31.22 -6.10
N THR A 9 -15.23 30.84 -4.84
CA THR A 9 -14.17 30.31 -3.97
C THR A 9 -13.65 28.96 -4.47
N GLN A 10 -14.55 28.06 -4.90
CA GLN A 10 -14.17 26.76 -5.46
C GLN A 10 -13.43 26.92 -6.79
N PHE A 11 -13.87 27.87 -7.62
CA PHE A 11 -13.20 28.21 -8.86
C PHE A 11 -11.79 28.76 -8.60
N ALA A 12 -11.65 29.71 -7.67
CA ALA A 12 -10.36 30.24 -7.25
C ALA A 12 -9.45 29.13 -6.66
N SER A 13 -9.96 28.25 -5.80
CA SER A 13 -9.20 27.11 -5.27
C SER A 13 -8.71 26.17 -6.36
N TYR A 14 -9.53 25.91 -7.39
CA TYR A 14 -9.12 25.13 -8.55
C TYR A 14 -8.00 25.82 -9.33
N LEU A 15 -8.08 27.13 -9.56
CA LEU A 15 -7.03 27.88 -10.24
C LEU A 15 -5.70 27.86 -9.47
N MET A 16 -5.76 27.94 -8.13
CA MET A 16 -4.57 27.94 -7.28
C MET A 16 -3.94 26.55 -7.14
N TYR A 17 -4.76 25.51 -6.95
CA TYR A 17 -4.29 24.14 -6.71
C TYR A 17 -5.15 23.10 -7.46
N PRO A 18 -5.01 22.98 -8.80
CA PRO A 18 -5.93 22.19 -9.61
C PRO A 18 -6.04 20.72 -9.19
N LYS A 19 -4.90 20.04 -8.99
CA LYS A 19 -4.86 18.63 -8.59
C LYS A 19 -5.45 18.43 -7.19
N VAL A 20 -5.00 19.21 -6.22
CA VAL A 20 -5.43 19.11 -4.82
C VAL A 20 -6.94 19.35 -4.70
N PHE A 21 -7.46 20.35 -5.42
CA PHE A 21 -8.89 20.62 -5.43
C PHE A 21 -9.70 19.49 -6.05
N LEU A 22 -9.22 18.88 -7.15
CA LEU A 22 -9.89 17.74 -7.77
C LEU A 22 -9.91 16.50 -6.88
N ASP A 23 -8.82 16.25 -6.15
CA ASP A 23 -8.74 15.15 -5.19
C ASP A 23 -9.68 15.42 -3.99
N TYR A 24 -9.62 16.62 -3.41
CA TYR A 24 -10.55 17.07 -2.36
C TYR A 24 -12.03 16.94 -2.78
N ALA A 25 -12.39 17.39 -3.99
CA ALA A 25 -13.77 17.32 -4.47
C ALA A 25 -14.25 15.87 -4.66
N ARG A 26 -13.35 14.97 -5.05
CA ARG A 26 -13.64 13.53 -5.15
C ARG A 26 -13.90 12.94 -3.77
N ASP A 27 -13.04 13.22 -2.81
CA ASP A 27 -13.16 12.71 -1.44
C ASP A 27 -14.41 13.25 -0.76
N ARG A 28 -14.71 14.55 -0.94
CA ARG A 28 -15.96 15.18 -0.47
C ARG A 28 -17.21 14.51 -1.03
N THR A 29 -17.16 14.04 -2.28
CA THR A 29 -18.28 13.33 -2.91
C THR A 29 -18.42 11.90 -2.38
N ALA A 30 -17.31 11.23 -2.12
CA ALA A 30 -17.29 9.85 -1.64
C ALA A 30 -17.65 9.72 -0.15
N PHE A 31 -17.17 10.65 0.69
CA PHE A 31 -17.24 10.54 2.15
C PHE A 31 -18.05 11.65 2.84
N GLY A 32 -18.43 12.71 2.10
CA GLY A 32 -19.10 13.86 2.69
C GLY A 32 -18.14 14.75 3.47
N ASP A 33 -18.67 15.46 4.48
CA ASP A 33 -17.86 16.32 5.34
C ASP A 33 -17.20 15.53 6.47
N CYS A 34 -15.90 15.26 6.34
CA CYS A 34 -15.16 14.62 7.42
C CYS A 34 -14.65 15.60 8.49
N ALA A 35 -14.75 16.93 8.27
CA ALA A 35 -14.24 17.93 9.21
C ALA A 35 -15.08 18.03 10.50
N ILE A 36 -16.31 17.51 10.47
CA ILE A 36 -17.20 17.44 11.64
C ILE A 36 -16.90 16.24 12.55
N LEU A 37 -16.03 15.32 12.12
CA LEU A 37 -15.65 14.17 12.93
C LEU A 37 -14.67 14.60 14.03
N PRO A 38 -14.77 14.03 15.24
CA PRO A 38 -13.74 14.22 16.25
C PRO A 38 -12.37 13.78 15.73
N THR A 39 -11.34 14.57 16.04
CA THR A 39 -9.97 14.35 15.57
C THR A 39 -9.45 12.92 15.76
N PRO A 40 -9.66 12.25 16.93
CA PRO A 40 -9.23 10.86 17.09
C PRO A 40 -9.94 9.91 16.13
N VAL A 41 -11.26 10.08 15.94
CA VAL A 41 -12.06 9.24 15.04
C VAL A 41 -11.66 9.47 13.59
N PHE A 42 -11.35 10.71 13.20
CA PHE A 42 -10.86 11.04 11.87
C PHE A 42 -9.53 10.34 11.54
N PHE A 43 -8.60 10.29 12.49
CA PHE A 43 -7.27 9.71 12.25
C PHE A 43 -7.19 8.20 12.48
N TYR A 44 -7.93 7.67 13.44
CA TYR A 44 -7.75 6.30 13.93
C TYR A 44 -9.01 5.42 13.78
N GLY A 45 -10.16 6.02 13.46
CA GLY A 45 -11.44 5.32 13.46
C GLY A 45 -11.98 5.09 14.87
N MET A 46 -12.84 4.09 15.01
CA MET A 46 -13.50 3.70 16.25
C MET A 46 -13.14 2.26 16.62
N GLU A 47 -13.18 1.92 17.90
CA GLU A 47 -13.09 0.55 18.40
C GLU A 47 -14.48 -0.04 18.65
N PRO A 48 -14.66 -1.38 18.58
CA PRO A 48 -15.95 -2.00 18.89
C PRO A 48 -16.40 -1.65 20.31
N GLY A 49 -17.61 -1.10 20.43
CA GLY A 49 -18.16 -0.57 21.67
C GLY A 49 -18.12 0.95 21.78
N ASP A 50 -17.29 1.63 20.98
CA ASP A 50 -17.21 3.10 20.99
C ASP A 50 -18.50 3.76 20.50
N GLU A 51 -18.80 4.90 21.09
CA GLU A 51 -19.89 5.78 20.68
C GLU A 51 -19.36 7.20 20.46
N VAL A 52 -19.77 7.81 19.35
CA VAL A 52 -19.40 9.18 18.99
C VAL A 52 -20.63 9.98 18.58
N SER A 53 -20.67 11.23 19.04
CA SER A 53 -21.66 12.22 18.62
C SER A 53 -21.08 13.13 17.55
N VAL A 54 -21.74 13.21 16.41
CA VAL A 54 -21.32 14.00 15.25
C VAL A 54 -22.40 15.03 14.91
N ASP A 55 -22.08 16.30 15.06
CA ASP A 55 -22.99 17.40 14.72
C ASP A 55 -22.94 17.70 13.22
N ILE A 56 -24.01 17.38 12.51
CA ILE A 56 -24.10 17.61 11.05
C ILE A 56 -24.57 19.03 10.72
N GLU A 57 -25.50 19.55 11.51
CA GLU A 57 -26.08 20.88 11.39
C GLU A 57 -26.51 21.35 12.78
N ARG A 58 -26.79 22.66 12.93
CA ARG A 58 -27.28 23.21 14.20
C ARG A 58 -28.57 22.49 14.63
N GLY A 59 -28.50 21.81 15.77
CA GLY A 59 -29.61 21.06 16.35
C GLY A 59 -29.84 19.66 15.73
N LYS A 60 -28.93 19.18 14.87
CA LYS A 60 -28.95 17.82 14.33
C LYS A 60 -27.63 17.12 14.68
N THR A 61 -27.72 16.17 15.60
CA THR A 61 -26.60 15.34 16.05
C THR A 61 -26.86 13.90 15.64
N LEU A 62 -25.85 13.25 15.07
CA LEU A 62 -25.84 11.81 14.81
C LEU A 62 -25.06 11.13 15.94
N ILE A 63 -25.71 10.19 16.61
CA ILE A 63 -25.06 9.29 17.56
C ILE A 63 -24.69 8.03 16.77
N VAL A 64 -23.39 7.81 16.60
CA VAL A 64 -22.83 6.67 15.88
C VAL A 64 -22.16 5.77 16.92
N ARG A 65 -22.63 4.53 17.04
CA ARG A 65 -22.00 3.51 17.88
C ARG A 65 -21.43 2.41 17.01
N PHE A 66 -20.16 2.08 17.20
CA PHE A 66 -19.56 0.94 16.52
C PHE A 66 -19.86 -0.33 17.32
N VAL A 67 -20.60 -1.27 16.73
CA VAL A 67 -21.05 -2.48 17.44
C VAL A 67 -19.99 -3.58 17.30
N ALA A 68 -19.71 -4.01 16.08
CA ALA A 68 -18.81 -5.13 15.79
C ALA A 68 -18.44 -5.17 14.31
N MET A 69 -17.44 -5.98 13.96
CA MET A 69 -17.07 -6.28 12.57
C MET A 69 -17.00 -7.80 12.35
N SER A 70 -17.33 -8.25 11.15
CA SER A 70 -17.20 -9.65 10.76
C SER A 70 -15.75 -10.02 10.45
N GLU A 71 -15.50 -11.32 10.32
CA GLU A 71 -14.30 -11.81 9.65
C GLU A 71 -14.22 -11.32 8.20
N VAL A 72 -13.00 -11.37 7.64
CA VAL A 72 -12.76 -11.06 6.23
C VAL A 72 -13.32 -12.19 5.38
N ARG A 73 -14.17 -11.84 4.43
CA ARG A 73 -14.69 -12.73 3.40
C ARG A 73 -13.63 -13.03 2.35
N ASP A 74 -13.84 -14.08 1.57
CA ASP A 74 -12.91 -14.51 0.51
C ASP A 74 -12.66 -13.43 -0.56
N ASP A 75 -13.58 -12.49 -0.73
CA ASP A 75 -13.45 -11.33 -1.64
C ASP A 75 -12.61 -10.18 -1.06
N GLY A 76 -12.03 -10.35 0.13
CA GLY A 76 -11.23 -9.33 0.81
C GLY A 76 -12.06 -8.23 1.47
N THR A 77 -13.37 -8.39 1.59
CA THR A 77 -14.26 -7.44 2.29
C THR A 77 -14.65 -7.93 3.67
N ARG A 78 -15.03 -7.01 4.56
CA ARG A 78 -15.66 -7.33 5.84
C ARG A 78 -16.89 -6.46 6.05
N GLN A 79 -17.84 -6.95 6.82
CA GLN A 79 -19.02 -6.19 7.20
C GLN A 79 -18.79 -5.52 8.55
N VAL A 80 -19.15 -4.25 8.66
CA VAL A 80 -19.04 -3.44 9.87
C VAL A 80 -20.45 -3.06 10.29
N PHE A 81 -20.76 -3.30 11.56
CA PHE A 81 -22.06 -3.04 12.16
C PHE A 81 -22.00 -1.79 13.02
N PHE A 82 -22.87 -0.83 12.73
CA PHE A 82 -23.04 0.39 13.50
C PHE A 82 -24.46 0.50 14.01
N GLU A 83 -24.68 1.25 15.07
CA GLU A 83 -25.99 1.83 15.39
C GLU A 83 -25.93 3.32 15.10
N LEU A 84 -26.91 3.82 14.36
CA LEU A 84 -27.08 5.24 14.05
C LEU A 84 -28.37 5.71 14.69
N ASN A 85 -28.29 6.56 15.73
CA ASN A 85 -29.44 7.00 16.52
C ASN A 85 -30.30 5.82 17.02
N GLY A 86 -29.64 4.75 17.48
CA GLY A 86 -30.27 3.52 17.96
C GLY A 86 -30.80 2.58 16.85
N GLN A 87 -30.66 2.93 15.57
CA GLN A 87 -31.04 2.05 14.47
C GLN A 87 -29.83 1.29 13.95
N PRO A 88 -29.88 -0.06 13.87
CA PRO A 88 -28.77 -0.84 13.34
C PRO A 88 -28.57 -0.57 11.85
N ARG A 89 -27.31 -0.39 11.47
CA ARG A 89 -26.82 -0.22 10.11
C ARG A 89 -25.65 -1.16 9.88
N SER A 90 -25.56 -1.71 8.68
CA SER A 90 -24.41 -2.50 8.29
C SER A 90 -23.83 -1.97 6.98
N ILE A 91 -22.51 -1.90 6.91
CA ILE A 91 -21.77 -1.46 5.73
C ILE A 91 -20.70 -2.49 5.39
N VAL A 92 -20.44 -2.68 4.11
CA VAL A 92 -19.36 -3.55 3.62
C VAL A 92 -18.17 -2.66 3.27
N VAL A 93 -17.01 -2.99 3.81
CA VAL A 93 -15.75 -2.28 3.54
C VAL A 93 -14.70 -3.26 3.07
N THR A 94 -13.88 -2.83 2.10
CA THR A 94 -12.70 -3.60 1.70
C THR A 94 -11.66 -3.54 2.82
N ASP A 95 -11.19 -4.71 3.26
CA ASP A 95 -10.15 -4.79 4.27
C ASP A 95 -8.79 -4.53 3.63
N ARG A 96 -8.22 -3.35 3.90
CA ARG A 96 -6.91 -2.94 3.41
C ARG A 96 -5.76 -3.34 4.34
N SER A 97 -6.02 -4.02 5.45
CA SER A 97 -4.95 -4.64 6.27
C SER A 97 -4.26 -5.78 5.50
N GLN A 98 -4.94 -6.33 4.50
CA GLN A 98 -4.44 -7.33 3.56
C GLN A 98 -3.93 -6.68 2.25
N VAL A 99 -3.48 -5.41 2.27
CA VAL A 99 -2.69 -4.85 1.15
C VAL A 99 -1.49 -5.77 0.93
N ALA A 100 -1.65 -6.64 -0.07
CA ALA A 100 -0.75 -7.68 -0.55
C ALA A 100 0.27 -8.17 0.49
N LYS A 101 -0.09 -9.21 1.28
CA LYS A 101 0.93 -10.13 1.76
C LYS A 101 1.66 -10.67 0.54
N ARG A 102 2.79 -10.05 0.20
CA ARG A 102 3.66 -10.51 -0.87
C ARG A 102 4.00 -11.97 -0.55
N PRO A 103 3.88 -12.90 -1.51
CA PRO A 103 4.33 -14.27 -1.27
C PRO A 103 5.78 -14.22 -0.80
N PRO A 104 6.14 -14.94 0.28
CA PRO A 104 7.48 -14.89 0.84
C PRO A 104 8.46 -15.25 -0.27
N GLN A 105 9.41 -14.36 -0.53
CA GLN A 105 10.49 -14.67 -1.47
C GLN A 105 11.33 -15.78 -0.90
N ARG A 106 11.77 -16.69 -1.78
CA ARG A 106 12.75 -17.70 -1.41
C ARG A 106 13.99 -16.99 -0.86
N LYS A 107 14.50 -17.42 0.30
CA LYS A 107 15.72 -16.85 0.87
C LYS A 107 16.96 -17.55 0.31
N MET A 108 18.06 -16.83 0.23
CA MET A 108 19.36 -17.45 -0.07
C MET A 108 19.75 -18.43 1.05
N GLU A 109 20.51 -19.46 0.69
CA GLU A 109 21.04 -20.43 1.65
C GLU A 109 22.40 -19.90 2.11
N ALA A 110 22.60 -19.81 3.42
CA ALA A 110 23.86 -19.32 3.98
C ALA A 110 25.01 -20.26 3.61
N GLY A 111 26.08 -19.72 3.02
CA GLY A 111 27.24 -20.50 2.58
C GLY A 111 27.12 -21.13 1.19
N ASN A 112 25.97 -20.98 0.51
CA ASN A 112 25.82 -21.43 -0.86
C ASN A 112 26.31 -20.33 -1.83
N ALA A 113 27.56 -20.46 -2.30
CA ALA A 113 28.19 -19.52 -3.24
C ALA A 113 27.46 -19.38 -4.59
N LYS A 114 26.49 -20.26 -4.87
CA LYS A 114 25.66 -20.19 -6.07
C LYS A 114 24.40 -19.35 -5.87
N HIS A 115 24.05 -18.98 -4.64
CA HIS A 115 22.88 -18.16 -4.34
C HIS A 115 23.29 -16.69 -4.22
N VAL A 116 22.73 -15.85 -5.10
CA VAL A 116 22.91 -14.40 -5.01
C VAL A 116 21.69 -13.81 -4.33
N GLY A 117 21.86 -13.40 -3.07
CA GLY A 117 20.81 -12.76 -2.28
C GLY A 117 20.83 -11.24 -2.34
N ALA A 118 19.73 -10.62 -1.91
CA ALA A 118 19.65 -9.18 -1.71
C ALA A 118 20.51 -8.75 -0.51
N PRO A 119 21.48 -7.84 -0.69
CA PRO A 119 22.36 -7.38 0.39
C PRO A 119 21.63 -6.52 1.41
N MET A 120 20.58 -5.82 0.99
CA MET A 120 19.77 -4.94 1.83
C MET A 120 18.34 -4.87 1.30
N PRO A 121 17.36 -4.44 2.12
CA PRO A 121 16.01 -4.19 1.65
C PRO A 121 15.99 -3.05 0.62
N GLY A 122 15.18 -3.19 -0.43
CA GLY A 122 15.12 -2.22 -1.52
C GLY A 122 14.14 -2.62 -2.61
N THR A 123 14.22 -1.99 -3.78
CA THR A 123 13.42 -2.32 -4.96
C THR A 123 14.34 -2.60 -6.13
N ILE A 124 14.09 -3.66 -6.90
CA ILE A 124 14.87 -3.97 -8.10
C ILE A 124 14.62 -2.89 -9.16
N ALA A 125 15.66 -2.16 -9.55
CA ALA A 125 15.59 -1.11 -10.56
C ALA A 125 15.68 -1.71 -11.96
N THR A 126 16.75 -2.45 -12.26
CA THR A 126 16.93 -3.15 -13.54
C THR A 126 17.55 -4.53 -13.35
N VAL A 127 17.20 -5.48 -14.22
CA VAL A 127 17.75 -6.84 -14.24
C VAL A 127 18.52 -7.04 -15.54
N LYS A 128 19.81 -7.37 -15.45
CA LYS A 128 20.67 -7.65 -16.61
C LYS A 128 20.97 -9.13 -16.81
N ALA A 129 20.86 -9.93 -15.75
CA ALA A 129 21.08 -11.37 -15.79
C ALA A 129 20.01 -12.07 -16.64
N ILE A 130 20.45 -12.95 -17.54
CA ILE A 130 19.59 -13.77 -18.39
C ILE A 130 19.85 -15.25 -18.07
N VAL A 131 18.79 -16.05 -17.94
CA VAL A 131 18.93 -17.50 -17.72
C VAL A 131 19.74 -18.13 -18.87
N GLY A 132 20.74 -18.95 -18.52
CA GLY A 132 21.69 -19.56 -19.44
C GLY A 132 22.93 -18.71 -19.76
N GLN A 133 23.01 -17.47 -19.27
CA GLN A 133 24.16 -16.61 -19.47
C GLN A 133 25.35 -17.06 -18.63
N LYS A 134 26.55 -17.15 -19.23
CA LYS A 134 27.80 -17.30 -18.49
C LYS A 134 28.21 -15.96 -17.89
N VAL A 135 28.56 -15.97 -16.61
CA VAL A 135 28.98 -14.79 -15.85
C VAL A 135 30.29 -15.10 -15.12
N ALA A 136 31.17 -14.11 -15.06
CA ALA A 136 32.39 -14.14 -14.26
C ALA A 136 32.16 -13.43 -12.91
N LYS A 137 32.98 -13.75 -11.92
CA LYS A 137 32.99 -13.06 -10.63
C LYS A 137 33.17 -11.55 -10.84
N GLY A 138 32.24 -10.77 -10.28
CA GLY A 138 32.20 -9.31 -10.41
C GLY A 138 31.30 -8.78 -11.53
N ASP A 139 30.78 -9.64 -12.40
CA ASP A 139 29.82 -9.23 -13.44
C ASP A 139 28.54 -8.68 -12.84
N LEU A 140 27.99 -7.65 -13.48
CA LEU A 140 26.76 -6.99 -13.04
C LEU A 140 25.53 -7.84 -13.38
N LEU A 141 24.79 -8.27 -12.37
CA LEU A 141 23.58 -9.08 -12.53
C LEU A 141 22.33 -8.22 -12.55
N LEU A 142 22.21 -7.30 -11.60
CA LEU A 142 21.05 -6.39 -11.48
C LEU A 142 21.42 -5.15 -10.67
N THR A 143 20.53 -4.18 -10.69
CA THR A 143 20.61 -2.97 -9.87
C THR A 143 19.36 -2.86 -9.01
N MET A 144 19.53 -2.33 -7.81
CA MET A 144 18.46 -2.13 -6.84
C MET A 144 18.53 -0.75 -6.24
N GLU A 145 17.39 -0.13 -6.02
CA GLU A 145 17.25 1.15 -5.37
C GLU A 145 16.86 0.93 -3.90
N ALA A 146 17.63 1.52 -3.00
CA ALA A 146 17.30 1.59 -1.58
C ALA A 146 17.65 2.98 -1.06
N MET A 147 16.73 3.60 -0.30
CA MET A 147 16.96 4.93 0.29
C MET A 147 17.45 6.00 -0.71
N LYS A 148 16.89 6.02 -1.94
CA LYS A 148 17.28 6.91 -3.05
C LYS A 148 18.69 6.69 -3.61
N MET A 149 19.32 5.56 -3.27
CA MET A 149 20.64 5.16 -3.75
C MET A 149 20.52 3.90 -4.59
N GLU A 150 21.15 3.90 -5.75
CA GLU A 150 21.23 2.72 -6.62
C GLU A 150 22.45 1.86 -6.24
N THR A 151 22.22 0.58 -5.96
CA THR A 151 23.22 -0.41 -5.58
C THR A 151 23.30 -1.49 -6.65
N SER A 152 24.52 -1.76 -7.11
CA SER A 152 24.78 -2.83 -8.09
C SER A 152 24.98 -4.17 -7.38
N VAL A 153 24.23 -5.19 -7.77
CA VAL A 153 24.43 -6.59 -7.33
C VAL A 153 25.25 -7.32 -8.39
N ARG A 154 26.37 -7.89 -7.96
CA ARG A 154 27.36 -8.54 -8.82
C ARG A 154 27.46 -10.04 -8.52
N ALA A 155 27.95 -10.81 -9.48
CA ALA A 155 28.20 -12.24 -9.30
C ALA A 155 29.33 -12.48 -8.29
N GLU A 156 29.10 -13.33 -7.29
CA GLU A 156 30.11 -13.67 -6.26
C GLU A 156 31.11 -14.73 -6.72
N ALA A 157 30.76 -15.49 -7.77
CA ALA A 157 31.56 -16.56 -8.36
C ALA A 157 31.32 -16.65 -9.87
N ASP A 158 32.24 -17.31 -10.57
CA ASP A 158 32.05 -17.69 -11.96
C ASP A 158 30.96 -18.77 -12.05
N GLY A 159 30.11 -18.71 -13.07
CA GLY A 159 29.06 -19.69 -13.25
C GLY A 159 28.15 -19.40 -14.43
N THR A 160 27.08 -20.19 -14.55
CA THR A 160 26.00 -19.92 -15.51
C THR A 160 24.73 -19.57 -14.74
N VAL A 161 23.98 -18.56 -15.18
CA VAL A 161 22.71 -18.17 -14.55
C VAL A 161 21.69 -19.29 -14.74
N ALA A 162 21.34 -19.99 -13.66
CA ALA A 162 20.35 -21.06 -13.67
C ALA A 162 18.91 -20.53 -13.52
N GLU A 163 18.72 -19.53 -12.66
CA GLU A 163 17.41 -18.97 -12.34
C GLU A 163 17.51 -17.48 -12.04
N VAL A 164 16.53 -16.69 -12.49
CA VAL A 164 16.38 -15.27 -12.16
C VAL A 164 15.01 -15.06 -11.53
N LEU A 165 14.98 -14.80 -10.22
CA LEU A 165 13.75 -14.54 -9.46
C LEU A 165 13.42 -13.04 -9.39
N ALA A 166 14.43 -12.19 -9.56
CA ALA A 166 14.28 -10.74 -9.55
C ALA A 166 13.55 -10.22 -10.80
N LYS A 167 12.68 -9.22 -10.62
CA LYS A 167 11.98 -8.50 -11.70
C LYS A 167 12.04 -6.99 -11.42
N PRO A 168 12.14 -6.11 -12.44
CA PRO A 168 12.04 -4.66 -12.22
C PRO A 168 10.77 -4.28 -11.46
N GLY A 169 10.89 -3.37 -10.48
CA GLY A 169 9.81 -2.96 -9.59
C GLY A 169 9.50 -3.93 -8.44
N LEU A 170 10.17 -5.08 -8.37
CA LEU A 170 10.03 -6.01 -7.25
C LEU A 170 10.71 -5.42 -6.01
N GLN A 171 9.94 -5.14 -4.96
CA GLN A 171 10.50 -4.84 -3.63
C GLN A 171 11.23 -6.08 -3.11
N VAL A 172 12.25 -6.01 -2.27
CA VAL A 172 12.97 -7.18 -1.72
C VAL A 172 13.42 -6.88 -0.30
N ASP A 173 13.47 -7.91 0.54
CA ASP A 173 14.08 -7.85 1.87
C ASP A 173 15.51 -8.37 1.82
N ALA A 174 16.29 -8.08 2.86
CA ALA A 174 17.61 -8.67 3.02
C ALA A 174 17.53 -10.21 2.92
N LYS A 175 18.50 -10.80 2.21
CA LYS A 175 18.65 -12.23 1.95
C LYS A 175 17.57 -12.86 1.05
N ASP A 176 16.67 -12.08 0.45
CA ASP A 176 15.82 -12.60 -0.64
C ASP A 176 16.70 -13.10 -1.78
N LEU A 177 16.44 -14.30 -2.28
CA LEU A 177 17.17 -14.89 -3.39
C LEU A 177 16.79 -14.17 -4.69
N LEU A 178 17.79 -13.64 -5.38
CA LEU A 178 17.60 -12.87 -6.60
C LEU A 178 17.95 -13.68 -7.84
N VAL A 179 19.09 -14.37 -7.78
CA VAL A 179 19.65 -15.16 -8.89
C VAL A 179 20.29 -16.43 -8.33
N VAL A 180 20.16 -17.53 -9.07
CA VAL A 180 20.86 -18.80 -8.82
C VAL A 180 21.88 -19.03 -9.93
N LEU A 181 23.11 -19.36 -9.56
CA LEU A 181 24.17 -19.76 -10.46
C LEU A 181 24.31 -21.30 -10.48
N SER A 182 24.88 -21.85 -11.55
CA SER A 182 25.25 -23.28 -11.66
C SER A 182 26.74 -23.44 -11.84
#